data_AF-A0A9Q9VLG3-F1
#
_entry.id   AF-A0A9Q9VLG3-F1
#
_cell.length_a   1.000
_cell.length_b   1.000
_cell.length_c   1.000
_cell.angle_alpha   90.00
_cell.angle_beta   90.00
_cell.angle_gamma   90.00
#
_symmetry.space_group_name_H-M   'P 1'
#
loop_
_entity.id
_entity.type
_entity.pdbx_description
1 polymer ?
#
loop_
_entity_poly.entity_id
_entity_poly.type
_entity_poly.pdbx_seq_one_letter_code
_entity_poly.pdbx_strand_id
1 'polypeptide(L)'
;MADTETGSAKKEKKKKTKKISEGEIGDLQESGDFLIKPESKVVRLDTSQWPLLLKNFDKLNIRTAHYTPLPHGSNPLKRNIHDYVRTGFINLDKPANPSSHEVVAWIKRILRVEKTGHSGTLDPKVTGCLIVCVERATRLVKSQQSAGKEYVGIVRLHNALENEHQLARALECLTGALFQRPPLIAAVKRQLRVRTIYESKLIEYDAERRLGIFWVSCEAGTCIRTLCVHLGLLLGVGGQMQELRRVRSGVMGEKVLFVSPDNLVTMHDVLDAQWQFDHNKDETYLRRVIYPLEKLLISHKRIVMKDSAVNAICYGAKIMLPGVLRYEDGIEVNQDIVVITTKGEAICTAVALMTTAVISTCDHGVVAKIKRVIMERDTYPRKWGLGPKASQKKMMIQKGLLDKHGKPNGSTPADWKEGYVDYSTPKVKKSGEVAGPTAPKRKRDESGSESDAAAAQDTKTEEDKKEKKKKKKEKKLKLAEEAAAEAPAEEETEVTESAKKKKKKKKSKDAEAGSE
;
A
#
# COMPACT_ATOMS: atom_id res chain seq x y z
N MET A 1 -67.86 34.08 -7.17
CA MET A 1 -68.36 33.40 -8.38
C MET A 1 -67.19 32.64 -8.99
N ALA A 2 -67.44 31.39 -9.31
CA ALA A 2 -66.45 30.37 -9.68
C ALA A 2 -65.81 30.64 -11.04
N ASP A 3 -64.57 30.18 -11.25
CA ASP A 3 -64.36 28.91 -11.98
C ASP A 3 -62.88 28.44 -11.97
N THR A 4 -62.70 27.32 -11.28
CA THR A 4 -61.81 26.16 -11.51
C THR A 4 -60.53 26.30 -12.35
N GLU A 5 -59.38 26.24 -11.68
CA GLU A 5 -58.11 25.77 -12.24
C GLU A 5 -58.04 24.23 -12.20
N THR A 6 -57.87 23.60 -13.36
CA THR A 6 -57.50 22.18 -13.49
C THR A 6 -56.05 22.08 -13.96
N GLY A 7 -55.16 21.74 -13.02
CA GLY A 7 -53.75 21.47 -13.31
C GLY A 7 -53.58 20.11 -14.01
N SER A 8 -53.14 20.11 -15.27
CA SER A 8 -52.71 18.90 -15.98
C SER A 8 -51.18 18.78 -15.98
N ALA A 9 -50.71 17.69 -15.39
CA ALA A 9 -49.30 17.33 -15.28
C ALA A 9 -48.68 17.01 -16.66
N LYS A 10 -47.63 17.74 -17.06
CA LYS A 10 -46.77 17.37 -18.19
C LYS A 10 -45.54 16.59 -17.72
N LYS A 11 -45.54 15.30 -18.04
CA LYS A 11 -44.40 14.35 -17.97
C LYS A 11 -43.20 14.88 -18.76
N GLU A 12 -42.06 15.05 -18.10
CA GLU A 12 -40.75 15.16 -18.77
C GLU A 12 -40.35 13.80 -19.37
N LYS A 13 -40.30 13.75 -20.71
CA LYS A 13 -39.77 12.60 -21.46
C LYS A 13 -38.24 12.70 -21.55
N LYS A 14 -37.53 11.71 -21.00
CA LYS A 14 -36.11 11.41 -21.26
C LYS A 14 -35.82 11.38 -22.77
N LYS A 15 -34.97 12.30 -23.26
CA LYS A 15 -34.44 12.28 -24.64
C LYS A 15 -33.39 11.17 -24.77
N LYS A 16 -33.69 10.15 -25.59
CA LYS A 16 -32.72 9.16 -26.09
C LYS A 16 -31.83 9.80 -27.14
N THR A 17 -30.52 9.66 -27.00
CA THR A 17 -29.52 10.10 -27.97
C THR A 17 -29.61 9.22 -29.24
N LYS A 18 -30.13 9.77 -30.34
CA LYS A 18 -30.06 9.14 -31.68
C LYS A 18 -28.68 9.44 -32.30
N LYS A 19 -28.10 8.46 -33.02
CA LYS A 19 -26.97 8.70 -33.93
C LYS A 19 -27.47 9.55 -35.11
N ILE A 20 -26.79 10.66 -35.37
CA ILE A 20 -27.07 11.60 -36.46
C ILE A 20 -26.40 11.05 -37.73
N SER A 21 -27.13 11.01 -38.85
CA SER A 21 -26.63 10.60 -40.17
C SER A 21 -26.00 11.78 -40.91
N GLU A 22 -25.09 11.52 -41.87
CA GLU A 22 -24.33 12.58 -42.57
C GLU A 22 -25.20 13.63 -43.28
N GLY A 23 -26.40 13.27 -43.73
CA GLY A 23 -27.35 14.22 -44.33
C GLY A 23 -28.00 15.19 -43.33
N GLU A 24 -28.17 14.79 -42.06
CA GLU A 24 -28.78 15.62 -41.01
C GLU A 24 -27.80 16.66 -40.43
N ILE A 25 -26.50 16.52 -40.73
CA ILE A 25 -25.47 17.46 -40.28
C ILE A 25 -25.61 18.80 -41.01
N GLY A 26 -25.96 18.78 -42.30
CA GLY A 26 -26.19 19.99 -43.10
C GLY A 26 -27.33 20.84 -42.54
N ASP A 27 -28.48 20.22 -42.27
CA ASP A 27 -29.65 20.92 -41.72
C ASP A 27 -29.40 21.45 -40.29
N LEU A 28 -28.62 20.72 -39.48
CA LEU A 28 -28.18 21.18 -38.16
C LEU A 28 -27.19 22.34 -38.24
N GLN A 29 -26.34 22.37 -39.26
CA GLN A 29 -25.41 23.46 -39.53
C GLN A 29 -26.11 24.73 -40.03
N GLU A 30 -27.23 24.57 -40.74
CA GLU A 30 -28.01 25.68 -41.28
C GLU A 30 -29.01 26.27 -40.26
N SER A 31 -29.54 25.43 -39.35
CA SER A 31 -30.53 25.83 -38.34
C SER A 31 -29.97 26.11 -36.94
N GLY A 32 -28.71 25.76 -36.68
CA GLY A 32 -28.08 25.96 -35.38
C GLY A 32 -27.48 27.37 -35.27
N ASP A 33 -27.87 28.15 -34.26
CA ASP A 33 -27.29 29.47 -34.03
C ASP A 33 -25.80 29.44 -33.60
N PHE A 34 -25.20 28.24 -33.36
CA PHE A 34 -23.82 27.97 -32.90
C PHE A 34 -23.15 29.03 -32.01
N LEU A 35 -23.96 29.73 -31.22
CA LEU A 35 -23.50 30.81 -30.37
C LEU A 35 -23.28 30.23 -28.98
N ILE A 36 -22.07 30.44 -28.45
CA ILE A 36 -21.78 30.19 -27.05
C ILE A 36 -22.61 31.19 -26.25
N LYS A 37 -23.68 30.72 -25.61
CA LYS A 37 -24.50 31.56 -24.76
C LYS A 37 -23.64 32.11 -23.61
N PRO A 38 -23.74 33.42 -23.29
CA PRO A 38 -23.02 33.97 -22.16
C PRO A 38 -23.53 33.32 -20.87
N GLU A 39 -22.74 32.42 -20.30
CA GLU A 39 -22.99 31.83 -18.99
C GLU A 39 -22.11 32.53 -17.96
N SER A 40 -22.71 32.99 -16.85
CA SER A 40 -22.00 33.62 -15.74
C SER A 40 -21.13 32.64 -14.93
N LYS A 41 -21.22 31.34 -15.23
CA LYS A 41 -20.45 30.28 -14.58
C LYS A 41 -19.35 29.80 -15.51
N VAL A 42 -18.10 29.88 -15.06
CA VAL A 42 -16.99 29.18 -15.70
C VAL A 42 -17.34 27.69 -15.75
N VAL A 43 -17.37 27.10 -16.95
CA VAL A 43 -17.65 25.67 -17.14
C VAL A 43 -16.65 24.85 -16.32
N ARG A 44 -17.12 24.25 -15.22
CA ARG A 44 -16.32 23.35 -14.39
C ARG A 44 -16.49 21.92 -14.90
N LEU A 45 -15.39 21.26 -15.20
CA LEU A 45 -15.38 19.85 -15.54
C LEU A 45 -15.88 19.04 -14.34
N ASP A 46 -17.06 18.41 -14.43
CA ASP A 46 -17.53 17.49 -13.41
C ASP A 46 -16.73 16.17 -13.48
N THR A 47 -15.87 15.96 -12.48
CA THR A 47 -15.09 14.72 -12.37
C THR A 47 -15.60 13.80 -11.25
N SER A 48 -16.82 14.03 -10.73
CA SER A 48 -17.42 13.22 -9.68
C SER A 48 -17.65 11.75 -10.08
N GLN A 49 -17.85 11.52 -11.38
CA GLN A 49 -18.04 10.18 -11.98
C GLN A 49 -16.74 9.54 -12.47
N TRP A 50 -15.61 10.22 -12.34
CA TRP A 50 -14.33 9.65 -12.77
C TRP A 50 -13.94 8.49 -11.85
N PRO A 51 -13.30 7.44 -12.40
CA PRO A 51 -13.06 6.21 -11.66
C PRO A 51 -11.90 6.35 -10.66
N LEU A 52 -11.97 5.55 -9.60
CA LEU A 52 -10.85 5.27 -8.69
C LEU A 52 -10.21 6.55 -8.13
N LEU A 53 -8.88 6.65 -8.23
CA LEU A 53 -8.10 7.76 -7.67
C LEU A 53 -8.29 9.08 -8.43
N LEU A 54 -8.97 9.08 -9.57
CA LEU A 54 -9.30 10.29 -10.31
C LEU A 54 -10.71 10.83 -10.01
N LYS A 55 -11.48 10.18 -9.13
CA LYS A 55 -12.79 10.69 -8.70
C LYS A 55 -12.64 12.05 -8.01
N ASN A 56 -13.45 13.04 -8.37
CA ASN A 56 -13.35 14.41 -7.82
C ASN A 56 -11.95 15.02 -7.98
N PHE A 57 -11.30 14.79 -9.12
CA PHE A 57 -10.01 15.37 -9.46
C PHE A 57 -10.04 16.91 -9.55
N ASP A 58 -11.18 17.49 -9.93
CA ASP A 58 -11.42 18.94 -9.97
C ASP A 58 -11.31 19.61 -8.59
N LYS A 59 -11.56 18.86 -7.51
CA LYS A 59 -11.48 19.34 -6.13
C LYS A 59 -10.05 19.42 -5.60
N LEU A 60 -9.05 18.94 -6.35
CA LEU A 60 -7.65 19.01 -5.95
C LEU A 60 -7.09 20.42 -6.12
N ASN A 61 -6.33 20.88 -5.13
CA ASN A 61 -5.60 22.14 -5.20
C ASN A 61 -4.55 22.08 -6.31
N ILE A 62 -4.48 23.13 -7.12
CA ILE A 62 -3.56 23.23 -8.25
C ILE A 62 -2.26 23.88 -7.79
N ARG A 63 -1.13 23.15 -7.86
CA ARG A 63 0.20 23.78 -7.66
C ARG A 63 0.73 24.38 -8.95
N THR A 64 0.51 23.69 -10.06
CA THR A 64 0.84 24.15 -11.41
C THR A 64 -0.04 23.44 -12.42
N ALA A 65 -0.57 24.19 -13.39
CA ALA A 65 -1.35 23.62 -14.48
C ALA A 65 -0.46 23.09 -15.63
N HIS A 66 0.80 23.53 -15.69
CA HIS A 66 1.68 23.25 -16.81
C HIS A 66 2.52 21.99 -16.58
N TYR A 67 2.38 21.02 -17.48
CA TYR A 67 3.23 19.84 -17.56
C TYR A 67 3.24 19.31 -19.00
N THR A 68 4.29 18.55 -19.33
CA THR A 68 4.36 17.86 -20.63
C THR A 68 3.89 16.41 -20.41
N PRO A 69 2.70 16.04 -20.89
CA PRO A 69 2.23 14.66 -20.78
C PRO A 69 3.14 13.73 -21.57
N LEU A 70 3.39 12.54 -21.03
CA LEU A 70 4.17 11.51 -21.70
C LEU A 70 3.28 10.35 -22.14
N PRO A 71 3.55 9.72 -23.29
CA PRO A 71 2.72 8.63 -23.83
C PRO A 71 2.89 7.29 -23.09
N HIS A 72 3.54 7.26 -21.92
CA HIS A 72 3.88 6.02 -21.20
C HIS A 72 2.95 5.75 -20.02
N GLY A 73 2.72 4.48 -19.66
CA GLY A 73 1.72 4.10 -18.66
C GLY A 73 0.29 4.20 -19.20
N SER A 74 -0.68 3.76 -18.41
CA SER A 74 -2.09 3.71 -18.83
C SER A 74 -3.02 3.95 -17.65
N ASN A 75 -4.19 4.53 -17.93
CA ASN A 75 -5.26 4.61 -16.93
C ASN A 75 -5.56 3.20 -16.39
N PRO A 76 -5.72 3.01 -15.06
CA PRO A 76 -5.90 1.68 -14.47
C PRO A 76 -6.96 0.79 -15.13
N LEU A 77 -8.10 1.37 -15.55
CA LEU A 77 -9.18 0.62 -16.22
C LEU A 77 -8.91 0.33 -17.69
N LYS A 78 -8.00 1.07 -18.32
CA LYS A 78 -7.61 0.93 -19.73
C LYS A 78 -6.27 0.21 -19.92
N ARG A 79 -5.75 -0.45 -18.88
CA ARG A 79 -4.59 -1.33 -19.02
C ARG A 79 -4.94 -2.49 -19.96
N ASN A 80 -3.97 -2.94 -20.75
CA ASN A 80 -4.10 -4.23 -21.44
C ASN A 80 -4.35 -5.34 -20.40
N ILE A 81 -4.94 -6.46 -20.83
CA ILE A 81 -5.40 -7.47 -19.87
C ILE A 81 -4.28 -8.09 -19.04
N HIS A 82 -3.10 -8.30 -19.62
CA HIS A 82 -1.95 -8.85 -18.92
C HIS A 82 -1.49 -7.93 -17.78
N ASP A 83 -1.32 -6.64 -18.06
CA ASP A 83 -0.94 -5.64 -17.06
C ASP A 83 -2.06 -5.39 -16.06
N TYR A 84 -3.32 -5.45 -16.50
CA TYR A 84 -4.48 -5.32 -15.63
C TYR A 84 -4.49 -6.42 -14.55
N VAL A 85 -4.31 -7.69 -14.96
CA VAL A 85 -4.20 -8.84 -14.03
C VAL A 85 -2.97 -8.70 -13.13
N ARG A 86 -1.79 -8.38 -13.70
CA ARG A 86 -0.53 -8.24 -12.94
C ARG A 86 -0.53 -7.06 -11.96
N THR A 87 -1.41 -6.09 -12.15
CA THR A 87 -1.60 -4.95 -11.24
C THR A 87 -2.93 -5.02 -10.50
N GLY A 88 -3.54 -6.19 -10.45
CA GLY A 88 -4.87 -6.39 -9.92
C GLY A 88 -4.93 -7.03 -8.53
N PHE A 89 -6.12 -7.01 -7.96
CA PHE A 89 -6.49 -7.82 -6.80
C PHE A 89 -7.92 -8.34 -6.97
N ILE A 90 -8.25 -9.37 -6.21
CA ILE A 90 -9.57 -10.01 -6.18
C ILE A 90 -10.16 -9.82 -4.79
N ASN A 91 -11.41 -9.38 -4.69
CA ASN A 91 -12.18 -9.42 -3.46
C ASN A 91 -12.89 -10.76 -3.38
N LEU A 92 -12.25 -11.75 -2.77
CA LEU A 92 -12.70 -13.15 -2.82
C LEU A 92 -13.63 -13.46 -1.64
N ASP A 93 -14.74 -14.15 -1.89
CA ASP A 93 -15.46 -14.90 -0.86
C ASP A 93 -14.72 -16.21 -0.60
N LYS A 94 -13.92 -16.25 0.47
CA LYS A 94 -13.18 -17.46 0.83
C LYS A 94 -14.20 -18.55 1.25
N PRO A 95 -14.16 -19.75 0.68
CA PRO A 95 -15.00 -20.86 1.14
C PRO A 95 -14.55 -21.36 2.52
N ALA A 96 -15.46 -22.03 3.22
CA ALA A 96 -15.13 -22.76 4.44
C ALA A 96 -14.30 -24.00 4.10
N ASN A 97 -13.41 -24.37 5.03
CA ASN A 97 -12.51 -25.54 5.04
C ASN A 97 -11.07 -25.31 4.57
N PRO A 98 -10.75 -24.83 3.35
CA PRO A 98 -9.35 -24.66 2.98
C PRO A 98 -8.74 -23.49 3.76
N SER A 99 -7.44 -23.58 4.05
CA SER A 99 -6.70 -22.47 4.61
C SER A 99 -6.63 -21.31 3.62
N SER A 100 -6.42 -20.10 4.13
CA SER A 100 -6.23 -18.92 3.26
C SER A 100 -5.04 -19.08 2.30
N HIS A 101 -4.00 -19.83 2.71
CA HIS A 101 -2.81 -20.04 1.89
C HIS A 101 -3.09 -20.99 0.71
N GLU A 102 -3.86 -22.06 0.94
CA GLU A 102 -4.27 -23.00 -0.12
C GLU A 102 -5.14 -22.30 -1.17
N VAL A 103 -6.12 -21.51 -0.73
CA VAL A 103 -6.98 -20.72 -1.63
C VAL A 103 -6.16 -19.80 -2.52
N VAL A 104 -5.19 -19.09 -1.94
CA VAL A 104 -4.32 -18.16 -2.67
C VAL A 104 -3.37 -18.90 -3.62
N ALA A 105 -2.94 -20.12 -3.28
CA ALA A 105 -2.15 -20.98 -4.16
C ALA A 105 -2.98 -21.50 -5.36
N TRP A 106 -4.25 -21.83 -5.14
CA TRP A 106 -5.15 -22.20 -6.23
C TRP A 106 -5.43 -21.04 -7.18
N ILE A 107 -5.67 -19.83 -6.66
CA ILE A 107 -5.83 -18.63 -7.51
C ILE A 107 -4.57 -18.36 -8.33
N LYS A 108 -3.38 -18.50 -7.72
CA LYS A 108 -2.10 -18.39 -8.44
C LYS A 108 -2.04 -19.35 -9.62
N ARG A 109 -2.45 -20.61 -9.41
CA ARG A 109 -2.46 -21.66 -10.44
C ARG A 109 -3.50 -21.37 -11.53
N ILE A 110 -4.72 -20.96 -11.17
CA ILE A 110 -5.79 -20.62 -12.11
C ILE A 110 -5.31 -19.49 -13.04
N LEU A 111 -4.86 -18.37 -12.47
CA LEU A 111 -4.44 -17.19 -13.26
C LEU A 111 -3.07 -17.34 -13.93
N ARG A 112 -2.33 -18.42 -13.63
CA ARG A 112 -0.97 -18.68 -14.13
C ARG A 112 -0.01 -17.50 -13.90
N VAL A 113 -0.02 -16.99 -12.67
CA VAL A 113 0.81 -15.86 -12.22
C VAL A 113 1.94 -16.34 -11.30
N GLU A 114 3.00 -15.56 -11.16
CA GLU A 114 4.18 -15.90 -10.38
C GLU A 114 3.96 -15.68 -8.88
N LYS A 115 3.23 -14.63 -8.53
CA LYS A 115 3.07 -14.24 -7.12
C LYS A 115 1.65 -13.83 -6.78
N THR A 116 1.19 -14.30 -5.62
CA THR A 116 -0.06 -13.88 -4.99
C THR A 116 0.17 -13.66 -3.49
N GLY A 117 -0.71 -12.90 -2.85
CA GLY A 117 -0.71 -12.69 -1.40
C GLY A 117 -2.05 -12.17 -0.92
N HIS A 118 -2.32 -12.14 0.39
CA HIS A 118 -3.67 -11.84 0.90
C HIS A 118 -3.72 -10.88 2.10
N SER A 119 -4.86 -10.22 2.30
CA SER A 119 -5.10 -9.17 3.32
C SER A 119 -5.16 -9.63 4.78
N GLY A 120 -4.74 -10.85 5.09
CA GLY A 120 -4.77 -11.42 6.44
C GLY A 120 -5.51 -12.74 6.50
N THR A 121 -4.90 -13.69 7.21
CA THR A 121 -5.34 -15.07 7.28
C THR A 121 -6.71 -15.18 7.94
N LEU A 122 -7.64 -15.82 7.23
CA LEU A 122 -8.85 -16.41 7.79
C LEU A 122 -8.54 -17.85 8.19
N ASP A 123 -9.01 -18.25 9.36
CA ASP A 123 -8.93 -19.64 9.80
C ASP A 123 -9.68 -20.55 8.81
N PRO A 124 -9.35 -21.86 8.74
CA PRO A 124 -9.92 -22.80 7.78
C PRO A 124 -11.45 -22.71 7.64
N LYS A 125 -12.18 -22.74 8.76
CA LYS A 125 -13.66 -22.69 8.80
C LYS A 125 -14.28 -21.31 8.54
N VAL A 126 -13.48 -20.25 8.49
CA VAL A 126 -13.97 -18.88 8.38
C VAL A 126 -14.14 -18.50 6.91
N THR A 127 -15.28 -17.91 6.58
CA THR A 127 -15.66 -17.49 5.22
C THR A 127 -15.58 -15.97 5.03
N GLY A 128 -15.87 -15.50 3.81
CA GLY A 128 -16.04 -14.07 3.52
C GLY A 128 -14.80 -13.41 2.94
N CYS A 129 -14.77 -12.09 3.02
CA CYS A 129 -13.85 -11.21 2.28
C CYS A 129 -12.38 -11.56 2.53
N LEU A 130 -11.69 -12.05 1.49
CA LEU A 130 -10.25 -12.23 1.44
C LEU A 130 -9.72 -11.48 0.22
N ILE A 131 -9.07 -10.34 0.44
CA ILE A 131 -8.44 -9.62 -0.67
C ILE A 131 -7.20 -10.41 -1.09
N VAL A 132 -7.19 -10.90 -2.33
CA VAL A 132 -6.07 -11.60 -2.94
C VAL A 132 -5.38 -10.68 -3.94
N CYS A 133 -4.20 -10.20 -3.58
CA CYS A 133 -3.36 -9.37 -4.42
C CYS A 133 -2.57 -10.23 -5.41
N VAL A 134 -2.54 -9.82 -6.67
CA VAL A 134 -1.82 -10.49 -7.76
C VAL A 134 -0.55 -9.70 -8.10
N GLU A 135 0.57 -10.41 -8.25
CA GLU A 135 1.85 -9.89 -8.74
C GLU A 135 2.28 -8.56 -8.10
N ARG A 136 2.19 -7.45 -8.83
CA ARG A 136 2.62 -6.14 -8.34
C ARG A 136 1.77 -5.65 -7.18
N ALA A 137 0.48 -5.99 -7.16
CA ALA A 137 -0.40 -5.62 -6.06
C ALA A 137 0.04 -6.26 -4.72
N THR A 138 0.83 -7.33 -4.75
CA THR A 138 1.36 -7.97 -3.52
C THR A 138 2.21 -7.01 -2.67
N ARG A 139 2.71 -5.92 -3.26
CA ARG A 139 3.41 -4.84 -2.54
C ARG A 139 2.52 -4.14 -1.50
N LEU A 140 1.20 -4.21 -1.64
CA LEU A 140 0.18 -3.62 -0.76
C LEU A 140 -0.32 -4.58 0.33
N VAL A 141 0.03 -5.86 0.29
CA VAL A 141 -0.47 -6.87 1.24
C VAL A 141 -0.26 -6.45 2.69
N LYS A 142 0.90 -5.87 3.02
CA LYS A 142 1.22 -5.41 4.38
C LYS A 142 0.26 -4.33 4.89
N SER A 143 -0.14 -3.37 4.04
CA SER A 143 -1.12 -2.35 4.47
C SER A 143 -2.50 -2.97 4.62
N GLN A 144 -2.89 -3.87 3.72
CA GLN A 144 -4.18 -4.57 3.80
C GLN A 144 -4.28 -5.49 5.03
N GLN A 145 -3.19 -6.13 5.44
CA GLN A 145 -3.11 -6.93 6.67
C GLN A 145 -3.35 -6.08 7.92
N SER A 146 -2.83 -4.84 7.93
CA SER A 146 -2.92 -3.92 9.07
C SER A 146 -4.24 -3.13 9.12
N ALA A 147 -4.99 -3.09 8.01
CA ALA A 147 -6.26 -2.36 7.95
C ALA A 147 -7.33 -2.98 8.87
N GLY A 148 -8.27 -2.15 9.35
CA GLY A 148 -9.41 -2.61 10.16
C GLY A 148 -10.27 -3.67 9.45
N LYS A 149 -10.89 -4.55 10.23
CA LYS A 149 -11.70 -5.67 9.75
C LYS A 149 -13.09 -5.62 10.39
N GLU A 150 -14.10 -6.14 9.71
CA GLU A 150 -15.41 -6.41 10.31
C GLU A 150 -15.79 -7.86 10.12
N TYR A 151 -16.52 -8.37 11.10
CA TYR A 151 -16.99 -9.74 11.13
C TYR A 151 -18.46 -9.80 11.54
N VAL A 152 -19.14 -10.84 11.05
CA VAL A 152 -20.35 -11.37 11.65
C VAL A 152 -19.99 -12.72 12.26
N GLY A 153 -20.18 -12.84 13.56
CA GLY A 153 -19.82 -14.02 14.35
C GLY A 153 -21.04 -14.63 15.02
N ILE A 154 -20.99 -15.95 15.20
CA ILE A 154 -21.94 -16.69 16.01
C ILE A 154 -21.21 -17.20 17.25
N VAL A 155 -21.66 -16.77 18.43
CA VAL A 155 -21.24 -17.32 19.71
C VAL A 155 -22.22 -18.40 20.15
N ARG A 156 -21.70 -19.55 20.55
CA ARG A 156 -22.46 -20.58 21.26
C ARG A 156 -22.13 -20.50 22.74
N LEU A 157 -23.14 -20.22 23.55
CA LEU A 157 -23.03 -20.25 25.01
C LEU A 157 -23.22 -21.69 25.50
N HIS A 158 -22.55 -22.06 26.60
CA HIS A 158 -22.68 -23.44 27.11
C HIS A 158 -23.98 -23.64 27.89
N ASN A 159 -24.59 -22.55 28.40
CA ASN A 159 -25.91 -22.57 29.00
C ASN A 159 -26.79 -21.42 28.47
N ALA A 160 -28.10 -21.53 28.64
CA ALA A 160 -29.05 -20.48 28.30
C ALA A 160 -28.89 -19.29 29.26
N LEU A 161 -29.09 -18.08 28.74
CA LEU A 161 -29.20 -16.88 29.56
C LEU A 161 -30.66 -16.66 29.91
N GLU A 162 -30.91 -16.09 31.08
CA GLU A 162 -32.25 -15.73 31.52
C GLU A 162 -32.83 -14.55 30.71
N ASN A 163 -31.96 -13.69 30.18
CA ASN A 163 -32.35 -12.47 29.48
C ASN A 163 -31.38 -12.13 28.35
N GLU A 164 -31.89 -11.92 27.14
CA GLU A 164 -31.14 -11.51 25.95
C GLU A 164 -30.31 -10.23 26.16
N HIS A 165 -30.82 -9.28 26.95
CA HIS A 165 -30.12 -8.03 27.26
C HIS A 165 -28.82 -8.26 28.03
N GLN A 166 -28.62 -9.43 28.67
CA GLN A 166 -27.34 -9.77 29.27
C GLN A 166 -26.24 -9.93 28.22
N LEU A 167 -26.54 -10.59 27.10
CA LEU A 167 -25.56 -10.78 26.02
C LEU A 167 -25.22 -9.45 25.35
N ALA A 168 -26.23 -8.60 25.09
CA ALA A 168 -26.02 -7.27 24.51
C ALA A 168 -25.10 -6.40 25.38
N ARG A 169 -25.37 -6.34 26.69
CA ARG A 169 -24.52 -5.59 27.64
C ARG A 169 -23.12 -6.17 27.75
N ALA A 170 -22.98 -7.49 27.79
CA ALA A 170 -21.67 -8.15 27.82
C ALA A 170 -20.84 -7.83 26.56
N LEU A 171 -21.49 -7.77 25.41
CA LEU A 171 -20.86 -7.41 24.14
C LEU A 171 -20.43 -5.94 24.09
N GLU A 172 -21.22 -5.05 24.68
CA GLU A 172 -20.91 -3.62 24.81
C GLU A 172 -19.74 -3.38 25.78
N CYS A 173 -19.69 -4.10 26.91
CA CYS A 173 -18.56 -4.08 27.85
C CYS A 173 -17.23 -4.52 27.21
N LEU A 174 -17.29 -5.32 26.13
CA LEU A 174 -16.13 -5.77 25.36
C LEU A 174 -15.92 -4.90 24.11
N THR A 175 -16.11 -3.59 24.24
CA THR A 175 -15.70 -2.58 23.24
C THR A 175 -14.51 -1.77 23.75
N GLY A 176 -13.81 -1.08 22.85
CA GLY A 176 -12.59 -0.34 23.17
C GLY A 176 -11.34 -1.23 23.23
N ALA A 177 -10.35 -0.80 24.01
CA ALA A 177 -9.04 -1.44 24.09
C ALA A 177 -9.08 -2.67 25.01
N LEU A 178 -8.97 -3.87 24.43
CA LEU A 178 -9.09 -5.13 25.16
C LEU A 178 -7.78 -5.90 25.23
N PHE A 179 -7.53 -6.53 26.38
CA PHE A 179 -6.49 -7.53 26.49
C PHE A 179 -6.90 -8.82 25.78
N GLN A 180 -6.03 -9.31 24.90
CA GLN A 180 -6.18 -10.60 24.25
C GLN A 180 -4.87 -11.37 24.28
N ARG A 181 -4.99 -12.68 24.48
CA ARG A 181 -3.90 -13.62 24.22
C ARG A 181 -4.32 -14.50 23.03
N PRO A 182 -3.50 -14.59 21.97
CA PRO A 182 -3.78 -15.49 20.86
C PRO A 182 -4.05 -16.93 21.33
N PRO A 183 -4.91 -17.68 20.62
CA PRO A 183 -5.13 -19.09 20.91
C PRO A 183 -3.86 -19.91 20.64
N LEU A 184 -3.86 -21.19 21.07
CA LEU A 184 -2.73 -22.11 20.86
C LEU A 184 -2.39 -22.26 19.37
N ILE A 185 -3.42 -22.43 18.54
CA ILE A 185 -3.28 -22.51 17.09
C ILE A 185 -3.45 -21.10 16.52
N ALA A 186 -2.35 -20.40 16.31
CA ALA A 186 -2.30 -19.07 15.72
C ALA A 186 -1.01 -18.88 14.91
N ALA A 187 -1.06 -18.06 13.86
CA ALA A 187 0.11 -17.70 13.04
C ALA A 187 1.07 -16.71 13.73
N VAL A 188 0.76 -16.27 14.95
CA VAL A 188 1.47 -15.23 15.69
C VAL A 188 1.85 -15.73 17.07
N LYS A 189 2.98 -15.25 17.60
CA LYS A 189 3.47 -15.63 18.93
C LYS A 189 2.40 -15.37 19.99
N ARG A 190 2.18 -16.37 20.84
CA ARG A 190 1.19 -16.31 21.93
C ARG A 190 1.71 -15.46 23.09
N GLN A 191 1.41 -14.17 23.05
CA GLN A 191 1.72 -13.20 24.10
C GLN A 191 0.49 -12.31 24.38
N LEU A 192 0.39 -11.78 25.59
CA LEU A 192 -0.67 -10.83 25.93
C LEU A 192 -0.46 -9.54 25.12
N ARG A 193 -1.54 -9.05 24.52
CA ARG A 193 -1.51 -7.83 23.71
C ARG A 193 -2.83 -7.09 23.83
N VAL A 194 -2.81 -5.78 23.57
CA VAL A 194 -4.02 -4.96 23.51
C VAL A 194 -4.50 -4.89 22.06
N ARG A 195 -5.80 -5.07 21.84
CA ARG A 195 -6.46 -4.88 20.55
C ARG A 195 -7.78 -4.16 20.73
N THR A 196 -8.08 -3.27 19.80
CA THR A 196 -9.27 -2.42 19.90
C THR A 196 -10.45 -3.00 19.14
N ILE A 197 -11.59 -3.13 19.81
CA ILE A 197 -12.90 -3.27 19.16
C ILE A 197 -13.49 -1.87 19.05
N TYR A 198 -13.70 -1.39 17.82
CA TYR A 198 -14.20 -0.04 17.58
C TYR A 198 -15.70 0.04 17.87
N GLU A 199 -16.44 -0.99 17.45
CA GLU A 199 -17.89 -1.05 17.57
C GLU A 199 -18.33 -2.51 17.53
N SER A 200 -19.40 -2.83 18.24
CA SER A 200 -20.04 -4.15 18.23
C SER A 200 -21.56 -3.98 18.30
N LYS A 201 -22.29 -4.92 17.70
CA LYS A 201 -23.75 -4.92 17.70
C LYS A 201 -24.28 -6.34 17.80
N LEU A 202 -25.15 -6.60 18.77
CA LEU A 202 -25.91 -7.85 18.81
C LEU A 202 -27.01 -7.77 17.72
N ILE A 203 -27.11 -8.82 16.92
CA ILE A 203 -28.09 -8.94 15.84
C ILE A 203 -29.29 -9.74 16.34
N GLU A 204 -29.02 -10.90 16.93
CA GLU A 204 -30.05 -11.85 17.36
C GLU A 204 -29.48 -12.76 18.46
N TYR A 205 -30.33 -13.19 19.39
CA TYR A 205 -30.02 -14.25 20.35
C TYR A 205 -31.16 -15.26 20.46
N ASP A 206 -30.84 -16.53 20.26
CA ASP A 206 -31.73 -17.66 20.47
C ASP A 206 -31.31 -18.40 21.75
N ALA A 207 -32.15 -18.32 22.78
CA ALA A 207 -31.89 -18.93 24.08
C ALA A 207 -31.98 -20.46 24.06
N GLU A 208 -32.88 -21.04 23.27
CA GLU A 208 -33.06 -22.49 23.16
C GLU A 208 -31.85 -23.13 22.49
N ARG A 209 -31.38 -22.52 21.39
CA ARG A 209 -30.19 -22.97 20.68
C ARG A 209 -28.90 -22.55 21.37
N ARG A 210 -28.99 -21.56 22.27
CA ARG A 210 -27.88 -20.89 22.97
C ARG A 210 -26.91 -20.23 21.99
N LEU A 211 -27.45 -19.60 20.95
CA LEU A 211 -26.68 -18.99 19.86
C LEU A 211 -26.94 -17.49 19.81
N GLY A 212 -25.87 -16.69 19.83
CA GLY A 212 -25.92 -15.25 19.63
C GLY A 212 -25.20 -14.87 18.34
N ILE A 213 -25.86 -14.09 17.48
CA ILE A 213 -25.31 -13.53 16.25
C ILE A 213 -24.93 -12.07 16.52
N PHE A 214 -23.69 -11.70 16.22
CA PHE A 214 -23.22 -10.34 16.43
C PHE A 214 -22.36 -9.85 15.27
N TRP A 215 -22.37 -8.54 15.05
CA TRP A 215 -21.44 -7.83 14.19
C TRP A 215 -20.37 -7.14 15.04
N VAL A 216 -19.14 -7.07 14.52
CA VAL A 216 -18.03 -6.42 15.21
C VAL A 216 -17.07 -5.76 14.21
N SER A 217 -16.69 -4.52 14.50
CA SER A 217 -15.63 -3.77 13.80
C SER A 217 -14.41 -3.66 14.71
N CYS A 218 -13.25 -4.09 14.22
CA CYS A 218 -12.08 -4.24 15.07
C CYS A 218 -10.74 -3.96 14.37
N GLU A 219 -9.73 -3.73 15.19
CA GLU A 219 -8.34 -3.58 14.80
C GLU A 219 -7.80 -4.90 14.21
N ALA A 220 -6.86 -4.80 13.28
CA ALA A 220 -6.17 -5.96 12.73
C ALA A 220 -5.49 -6.82 13.82
N GLY A 221 -5.75 -8.13 13.77
CA GLY A 221 -5.19 -9.09 14.72
C GLY A 221 -6.03 -9.29 15.99
N THR A 222 -7.20 -8.65 16.09
CA THR A 222 -8.23 -9.03 17.08
C THR A 222 -8.68 -10.46 16.81
N CYS A 223 -8.66 -11.32 17.83
CA CYS A 223 -9.07 -12.71 17.73
C CYS A 223 -10.53 -12.85 18.17
N ILE A 224 -11.44 -13.06 17.21
CA ILE A 224 -12.88 -13.19 17.49
C ILE A 224 -13.18 -14.47 18.30
N ARG A 225 -12.39 -15.54 18.11
CA ARG A 225 -12.48 -16.73 18.96
C ARG A 225 -12.27 -16.39 20.44
N THR A 226 -11.25 -15.59 20.74
CA THR A 226 -10.97 -15.12 22.10
C THR A 226 -12.09 -14.22 22.62
N LEU A 227 -12.67 -13.37 21.77
CA LEU A 227 -13.83 -12.55 22.12
C LEU A 227 -15.02 -13.41 22.57
N CYS A 228 -15.36 -14.48 21.83
CA CYS A 228 -16.44 -15.40 22.22
C CYS A 228 -16.18 -16.11 23.56
N VAL A 229 -14.93 -16.47 23.84
CA VAL A 229 -14.54 -17.02 25.14
C VAL A 229 -14.70 -15.98 26.25
N HIS A 230 -14.25 -14.75 26.01
CA HIS A 230 -14.38 -13.66 26.99
C HIS A 230 -15.85 -13.31 27.28
N LEU A 231 -16.72 -13.31 26.26
CA LEU A 231 -18.16 -13.18 26.44
C LEU A 231 -18.70 -14.25 27.39
N GLY A 232 -18.35 -15.52 27.12
CA GLY A 232 -18.75 -16.64 27.96
C GLY A 232 -18.26 -16.53 29.42
N LEU A 233 -17.02 -16.08 29.62
CA LEU A 233 -16.46 -15.86 30.96
C LEU A 233 -17.16 -14.72 31.70
N LEU A 234 -17.44 -13.61 31.01
CA LEU A 234 -18.12 -12.46 31.59
C LEU A 234 -19.56 -12.79 32.00
N LEU A 235 -20.22 -13.65 31.22
CA LEU A 235 -21.59 -14.12 31.48
C LEU A 235 -21.66 -15.28 32.50
N GLY A 236 -20.52 -15.87 32.89
CA GLY A 236 -20.45 -17.00 33.83
C GLY A 236 -20.88 -18.36 33.26
N VAL A 237 -21.62 -18.40 32.15
CA VAL A 237 -22.10 -19.64 31.52
C VAL A 237 -21.06 -20.31 30.61
N GLY A 238 -19.97 -19.62 30.26
CA GLY A 238 -19.00 -20.08 29.27
C GLY A 238 -19.50 -19.93 27.82
N GLY A 239 -18.57 -19.91 26.87
CA GLY A 239 -18.91 -19.65 25.48
C GLY A 239 -17.76 -19.90 24.52
N GLN A 240 -18.13 -20.22 23.29
CA GLN A 240 -17.20 -20.51 22.21
C GLN A 240 -17.69 -19.96 20.88
N MET A 241 -16.77 -19.75 19.95
CA MET A 241 -17.11 -19.32 18.59
C MET A 241 -17.64 -20.52 17.79
N GLN A 242 -18.89 -20.45 17.35
CA GLN A 242 -19.53 -21.46 16.53
C GLN A 242 -19.12 -21.28 15.06
N GLU A 243 -19.36 -20.09 14.53
CA GLU A 243 -19.10 -19.74 13.13
C GLU A 243 -18.64 -18.28 13.03
N LEU A 244 -17.95 -17.96 11.93
CA LEU A 244 -17.44 -16.62 11.68
C LEU A 244 -17.37 -16.36 10.19
N ARG A 245 -17.83 -15.17 9.79
CA ARG A 245 -17.69 -14.62 8.44
C ARG A 245 -17.04 -13.26 8.51
N ARG A 246 -16.02 -13.01 7.69
CA ARG A 246 -15.43 -11.67 7.54
C ARG A 246 -16.20 -10.89 6.49
N VAL A 247 -16.89 -9.84 6.90
CA VAL A 247 -17.77 -9.05 6.02
C VAL A 247 -17.07 -7.81 5.43
N ARG A 248 -15.91 -7.43 6.00
CA ARG A 248 -15.06 -6.34 5.48
C ARG A 248 -13.59 -6.58 5.78
N SER A 249 -12.74 -6.21 4.83
CA SER A 249 -11.29 -6.17 4.97
C SER A 249 -10.74 -4.85 4.42
N GLY A 250 -10.42 -3.89 5.30
CA GLY A 250 -9.96 -2.57 4.88
C GLY A 250 -11.05 -1.83 4.10
N VAL A 251 -10.75 -1.47 2.84
CA VAL A 251 -11.69 -0.71 1.98
C VAL A 251 -12.68 -1.60 1.22
N MET A 252 -12.52 -2.92 1.25
CA MET A 252 -13.40 -3.85 0.54
C MET A 252 -14.35 -4.53 1.52
N GLY A 253 -15.65 -4.53 1.19
CA GLY A 253 -16.69 -5.27 1.90
C GLY A 253 -17.36 -6.33 1.03
N GLU A 254 -18.36 -7.01 1.61
CA GLU A 254 -19.32 -7.83 0.88
C GLU A 254 -20.50 -7.04 0.32
N LYS A 255 -20.72 -5.80 0.79
CA LYS A 255 -21.83 -4.95 0.37
C LYS A 255 -21.57 -4.34 -1.00
N VAL A 256 -22.51 -4.57 -1.91
CA VAL A 256 -22.63 -3.80 -3.15
C VAL A 256 -23.16 -2.41 -2.80
N LEU A 257 -22.29 -1.42 -2.61
CA LEU A 257 -22.73 -0.03 -2.52
C LEU A 257 -23.15 0.45 -3.91
N PHE A 258 -24.31 1.13 -4.00
CA PHE A 258 -24.87 1.69 -5.23
C PHE A 258 -23.89 2.59 -6.02
N VAL A 259 -22.86 3.13 -5.36
CA VAL A 259 -21.89 4.08 -5.93
C VAL A 259 -20.64 3.40 -6.48
N SER A 260 -20.34 2.16 -6.07
CA SER A 260 -19.32 1.29 -6.67
C SER A 260 -19.55 -0.12 -6.13
N PRO A 261 -19.88 -1.11 -6.99
CA PRO A 261 -20.05 -2.48 -6.51
C PRO A 261 -18.69 -2.98 -6.00
N ASP A 262 -18.59 -3.24 -4.70
CA ASP A 262 -17.55 -4.10 -4.14
C ASP A 262 -17.95 -5.54 -4.43
N ASN A 263 -17.73 -5.95 -5.68
CA ASN A 263 -18.14 -7.27 -6.13
C ASN A 263 -17.30 -8.30 -5.40
N LEU A 264 -17.94 -9.02 -4.49
CA LEU A 264 -17.38 -10.17 -3.83
C LEU A 264 -17.56 -11.36 -4.77
N VAL A 265 -16.47 -12.03 -5.13
CA VAL A 265 -16.48 -13.11 -6.12
C VAL A 265 -16.01 -14.42 -5.51
N THR A 266 -16.52 -15.53 -6.02
CA THR A 266 -16.13 -16.88 -5.59
C THR A 266 -14.92 -17.38 -6.37
N MET A 267 -14.34 -18.49 -5.94
CA MET A 267 -13.30 -19.15 -6.74
C MET A 267 -13.83 -19.72 -8.07
N HIS A 268 -15.12 -20.06 -8.13
CA HIS A 268 -15.75 -20.52 -9.37
C HIS A 268 -15.76 -19.38 -10.40
N ASP A 269 -16.14 -18.16 -9.99
CA ASP A 269 -16.10 -16.99 -10.87
C ASP A 269 -14.69 -16.73 -11.42
N VAL A 270 -13.65 -16.90 -10.59
CA VAL A 270 -12.25 -16.71 -11.02
C VAL A 270 -11.82 -17.78 -12.02
N LEU A 271 -12.22 -19.04 -11.80
CA LEU A 271 -11.95 -20.14 -12.72
C LEU A 271 -12.66 -19.92 -14.06
N ASP A 272 -13.95 -19.59 -14.01
CA ASP A 272 -14.79 -19.37 -15.19
C ASP A 272 -14.33 -18.15 -15.99
N ALA A 273 -13.95 -17.07 -15.31
CA ALA A 273 -13.41 -15.88 -15.96
C ALA A 273 -12.10 -16.18 -16.69
N GLN A 274 -11.22 -17.00 -16.10
CA GLN A 274 -9.99 -17.41 -16.76
C GLN A 274 -10.27 -18.33 -17.95
N TRP A 275 -11.22 -19.27 -17.79
CA TRP A 275 -11.63 -20.17 -18.85
C TRP A 275 -12.22 -19.42 -20.06
N GLN A 276 -13.08 -18.43 -19.82
CA GLN A 276 -13.66 -17.56 -20.85
C GLN A 276 -12.59 -16.79 -21.61
N PHE A 277 -11.61 -16.22 -20.89
CA PHE A 277 -10.50 -15.55 -21.55
C PHE A 277 -9.66 -16.51 -22.40
N ASP A 278 -9.44 -17.74 -21.93
CA ASP A 278 -8.59 -18.71 -22.64
C ASP A 278 -9.24 -19.19 -23.95
N HIS A 279 -10.54 -19.50 -23.91
CA HIS A 279 -11.28 -20.11 -25.02
C HIS A 279 -11.90 -19.07 -25.96
N ASN A 280 -12.45 -17.99 -25.41
CA ASN A 280 -13.24 -17.02 -26.18
C ASN A 280 -12.52 -15.67 -26.36
N LYS A 281 -11.35 -15.48 -25.75
CA LYS A 281 -10.61 -14.20 -25.71
C LYS A 281 -11.44 -13.04 -25.15
N ASP A 282 -12.50 -13.35 -24.40
CA ASP A 282 -13.34 -12.35 -23.75
C ASP A 282 -12.70 -11.92 -22.42
N GLU A 283 -12.32 -10.65 -22.35
CA GLU A 283 -11.71 -10.04 -21.16
C GLU A 283 -12.74 -9.54 -20.14
N THR A 284 -14.02 -9.43 -20.51
CA THR A 284 -15.04 -8.74 -19.71
C THR A 284 -15.22 -9.38 -18.35
N TYR A 285 -15.27 -10.71 -18.29
CA TYR A 285 -15.41 -11.45 -17.04
C TYR A 285 -14.15 -11.30 -16.17
N LEU A 286 -12.96 -11.40 -16.76
CA LEU A 286 -11.71 -11.22 -16.03
C LEU A 286 -11.60 -9.81 -15.41
N ARG A 287 -12.05 -8.79 -16.15
CA ARG A 287 -12.15 -7.39 -15.67
C ARG A 287 -13.24 -7.17 -14.62
N ARG A 288 -14.25 -8.06 -14.55
CA ARG A 288 -15.28 -8.06 -13.51
C ARG A 288 -14.79 -8.66 -12.20
N VAL A 289 -13.96 -9.71 -12.25
CA VAL A 289 -13.48 -10.42 -11.05
C VAL A 289 -12.21 -9.81 -10.46
N ILE A 290 -11.40 -9.16 -11.28
CA ILE A 290 -10.17 -8.47 -10.86
C ILE A 290 -10.38 -6.96 -10.87
N TYR A 291 -9.99 -6.30 -9.78
CA TYR A 291 -9.94 -4.84 -9.67
C TYR A 291 -8.50 -4.32 -9.78
N PRO A 292 -8.26 -3.12 -10.32
CA PRO A 292 -6.95 -2.49 -10.27
C PRO A 292 -6.57 -2.18 -8.83
N LEU A 293 -5.29 -2.37 -8.47
CA LEU A 293 -4.75 -2.10 -7.13
C LEU A 293 -5.06 -0.69 -6.59
N GLU A 294 -5.31 0.28 -7.47
CA GLU A 294 -5.72 1.63 -7.13
C GLU A 294 -7.00 1.68 -6.28
N LYS A 295 -7.92 0.72 -6.46
CA LYS A 295 -9.15 0.64 -5.66
C LYS A 295 -8.84 0.45 -4.16
N LEU A 296 -7.71 -0.18 -3.81
CA LEU A 296 -7.28 -0.35 -2.41
C LEU A 296 -6.80 0.95 -1.75
N LEU A 297 -6.62 2.02 -2.51
CA LEU A 297 -5.98 3.28 -2.08
C LEU A 297 -6.94 4.47 -2.10
N ILE A 298 -8.23 4.27 -2.41
CA ILE A 298 -9.22 5.33 -2.56
C ILE A 298 -9.48 6.15 -1.29
N SER A 299 -9.17 5.59 -0.11
CA SER A 299 -9.30 6.29 1.17
C SER A 299 -8.12 7.21 1.50
N HIS A 300 -7.02 7.14 0.75
CA HIS A 300 -5.84 7.96 1.00
C HIS A 300 -5.97 9.32 0.30
N LYS A 301 -5.46 10.37 0.94
CA LYS A 301 -5.30 11.68 0.31
C LYS A 301 -4.28 11.61 -0.81
N ARG A 302 -4.50 12.37 -1.88
CA ARG A 302 -3.75 12.23 -3.14
C ARG A 302 -2.77 13.37 -3.35
N ILE A 303 -1.62 13.04 -3.92
CA ILE A 303 -0.70 14.00 -4.56
C ILE A 303 -0.45 13.54 -5.99
N VAL A 304 -0.72 14.42 -6.95
CA VAL A 304 -0.54 14.16 -8.39
C VAL A 304 0.82 14.69 -8.80
N MET A 305 1.61 13.82 -9.43
CA MET A 305 2.96 14.16 -9.89
C MET A 305 3.00 14.43 -11.39
N LYS A 306 3.92 15.31 -11.81
CA LYS A 306 4.31 15.47 -13.21
C LYS A 306 4.93 14.17 -13.73
N ASP A 307 4.57 13.80 -14.95
CA ASP A 307 5.08 12.61 -15.64
C ASP A 307 6.62 12.51 -15.66
N SER A 308 7.31 13.65 -15.77
CA SER A 308 8.79 13.72 -15.75
C SER A 308 9.44 13.35 -14.41
N ALA A 309 8.69 13.43 -13.30
CA ALA A 309 9.17 13.08 -11.98
C ALA A 309 8.88 11.62 -11.60
N VAL A 310 7.97 10.94 -12.31
CA VAL A 310 7.45 9.61 -11.95
C VAL A 310 8.57 8.58 -11.83
N ASN A 311 9.46 8.47 -12.83
CA ASN A 311 10.50 7.44 -12.79
C ASN A 311 11.47 7.63 -11.62
N ALA A 312 11.84 8.87 -11.29
CA ALA A 312 12.72 9.14 -10.15
C ALA A 312 12.12 8.60 -8.83
N ILE A 313 10.80 8.75 -8.64
CA ILE A 313 10.07 8.22 -7.49
C ILE A 313 10.08 6.68 -7.51
N CYS A 314 9.94 6.04 -8.68
CA CYS A 314 10.05 4.59 -8.82
C CYS A 314 11.44 4.05 -8.42
N TYR A 315 12.49 4.87 -8.55
CA TYR A 315 13.84 4.56 -8.07
C TYR A 315 14.07 4.90 -6.59
N GLY A 316 13.07 5.47 -5.90
CA GLY A 316 13.13 5.80 -4.47
C GLY A 316 13.55 7.24 -4.17
N ALA A 317 13.59 8.13 -5.17
CA ALA A 317 13.84 9.54 -4.94
C ALA A 317 12.73 10.17 -4.07
N LYS A 318 13.10 11.12 -3.21
CA LYS A 318 12.14 11.87 -2.40
C LYS A 318 11.15 12.64 -3.28
N ILE A 319 9.92 12.82 -2.79
CA ILE A 319 8.88 13.55 -3.52
C ILE A 319 9.13 15.04 -3.31
N MET A 320 9.70 15.68 -4.32
CA MET A 320 10.07 17.10 -4.27
C MET A 320 8.94 17.99 -4.81
N LEU A 321 8.79 19.17 -4.22
CA LEU A 321 7.74 20.12 -4.56
C LEU A 321 7.67 20.51 -6.07
N PRO A 322 8.79 20.70 -6.80
CA PRO A 322 8.74 21.02 -8.23
C PRO A 322 8.07 19.95 -9.11
N GLY A 323 7.99 18.72 -8.62
CA GLY A 323 7.32 17.61 -9.29
C GLY A 323 5.82 17.52 -9.01
N VAL A 324 5.29 18.26 -8.03
CA VAL A 324 3.88 18.25 -7.66
C VAL A 324 3.06 19.07 -8.66
N LEU A 325 1.96 18.50 -9.12
CA LEU A 325 1.00 19.11 -10.04
C LEU A 325 -0.26 19.54 -9.30
N ARG A 326 -0.84 18.62 -8.54
CA ARG A 326 -2.06 18.79 -7.73
C ARG A 326 -1.94 18.07 -6.40
N TYR A 327 -2.67 18.51 -5.38
CA TYR A 327 -2.66 17.92 -4.04
C TYR A 327 -4.03 18.05 -3.37
N GLU A 328 -4.36 17.11 -2.49
CA GLU A 328 -5.60 17.13 -1.70
C GLU A 328 -5.60 18.23 -0.63
N ASP A 329 -6.79 18.61 -0.20
CA ASP A 329 -6.98 19.48 0.95
C ASP A 329 -6.87 18.74 2.30
N GLY A 330 -6.49 19.48 3.35
CA GLY A 330 -6.32 19.01 4.73
C GLY A 330 -5.24 17.93 4.93
N ILE A 331 -4.23 17.83 4.06
CA ILE A 331 -3.09 16.95 4.27
C ILE A 331 -2.33 17.45 5.51
N GLU A 332 -2.13 16.56 6.47
CA GLU A 332 -1.39 16.81 7.70
C GLU A 332 -0.01 16.14 7.70
N VAL A 333 0.92 16.68 8.50
CA VAL A 333 2.26 16.07 8.65
C VAL A 333 2.13 14.67 9.25
N ASN A 334 2.96 13.74 8.77
CA ASN A 334 2.95 12.33 9.13
C ASN A 334 1.71 11.53 8.69
N GLN A 335 0.82 12.12 7.91
CA GLN A 335 -0.32 11.41 7.33
C GLN A 335 0.13 10.48 6.19
N ASP A 336 -0.45 9.27 6.15
CA ASP A 336 -0.29 8.36 5.02
C ASP A 336 -1.08 8.89 3.80
N ILE A 337 -0.38 9.03 2.67
CA ILE A 337 -0.92 9.55 1.41
C ILE A 337 -0.59 8.61 0.24
N VAL A 338 -1.31 8.77 -0.87
CA VAL A 338 -1.01 8.11 -2.14
C VAL A 338 -0.50 9.13 -3.16
N VAL A 339 0.57 8.75 -3.85
CA VAL A 339 1.15 9.55 -4.94
C VAL A 339 0.75 8.93 -6.26
N ILE A 340 0.12 9.71 -7.13
CA ILE A 340 -0.47 9.23 -8.39
C ILE A 340 0.06 9.98 -9.62
N THR A 341 -0.04 9.33 -10.78
CA THR A 341 0.17 10.00 -12.07
C THR A 341 -1.06 10.81 -12.48
N THR A 342 -0.92 11.62 -13.53
CA THR A 342 -2.05 12.31 -14.17
C THR A 342 -3.08 11.35 -14.78
N LYS A 343 -2.70 10.08 -15.00
CA LYS A 343 -3.56 9.01 -15.51
C LYS A 343 -4.26 8.22 -14.41
N GLY A 344 -4.04 8.58 -13.14
CA GLY A 344 -4.64 7.92 -11.99
C GLY A 344 -3.93 6.65 -11.53
N GLU A 345 -2.72 6.39 -12.00
CA GLU A 345 -1.93 5.21 -11.60
C GLU A 345 -1.26 5.46 -10.25
N ALA A 346 -1.28 4.47 -9.36
CA ALA A 346 -0.58 4.59 -8.08
C ALA A 346 0.94 4.39 -8.25
N ILE A 347 1.72 5.43 -7.99
CA ILE A 347 3.19 5.42 -8.05
C ILE A 347 3.74 4.78 -6.77
N CYS A 348 3.35 5.33 -5.62
CA CYS A 348 3.79 4.87 -4.30
C CYS A 348 2.82 5.31 -3.21
N THR A 349 2.89 4.64 -2.05
CA THR A 349 2.41 5.22 -0.80
C THR A 349 3.54 5.98 -0.12
N ALA A 350 3.20 7.08 0.53
CA ALA A 350 4.16 7.98 1.15
C ALA A 350 3.59 8.55 2.46
N VAL A 351 4.47 9.12 3.27
CA VAL A 351 4.14 9.86 4.48
C VAL A 351 4.38 11.34 4.20
N ALA A 352 3.36 12.17 4.39
CA ALA A 352 3.44 13.61 4.17
C ALA A 352 4.42 14.27 5.15
N LEU A 353 5.28 15.16 4.64
CA LEU A 353 6.22 15.98 5.41
C LEU A 353 5.83 17.46 5.41
N MET A 354 4.83 17.83 4.62
CA MET A 354 4.29 19.18 4.51
C MET A 354 2.77 19.11 4.65
N THR A 355 2.18 20.12 5.30
CA THR A 355 0.72 20.29 5.30
C THR A 355 0.25 20.89 3.99
N THR A 356 -1.07 20.86 3.73
CA THR A 356 -1.66 21.53 2.55
C THR A 356 -1.25 23.01 2.46
N ALA A 357 -1.24 23.74 3.57
CA ALA A 357 -0.83 25.15 3.61
C ALA A 357 0.66 25.37 3.28
N VAL A 358 1.53 24.44 3.69
CA VAL A 358 2.97 24.53 3.38
C VAL A 358 3.24 24.19 1.91
N ILE A 359 2.50 23.24 1.34
CA ILE A 359 2.60 22.90 -0.10
C ILE A 359 2.22 24.10 -0.98
N SER A 360 1.27 24.93 -0.54
CA SER A 360 0.80 26.09 -1.30
C SER A 360 1.79 27.26 -1.29
N THR A 361 2.44 27.53 -0.15
CA THR A 361 3.29 28.72 0.04
C THR A 361 4.78 28.47 -0.22
N CYS A 362 5.29 27.25 -0.02
CA CYS A 362 6.71 26.98 -0.23
C CYS A 362 7.11 26.96 -1.72
N ASP A 363 8.33 27.43 -2.01
CA ASP A 363 8.93 27.34 -3.34
C ASP A 363 9.71 26.03 -3.57
N HIS A 364 10.19 25.42 -2.49
CA HIS A 364 11.05 24.26 -2.53
C HIS A 364 10.90 23.37 -1.30
N GLY A 365 11.30 22.11 -1.43
CA GLY A 365 11.39 21.18 -0.32
C GLY A 365 10.88 19.78 -0.64
N VAL A 366 10.96 18.92 0.37
CA VAL A 366 10.47 17.54 0.29
C VAL A 366 9.03 17.52 0.80
N VAL A 367 8.09 17.18 -0.08
CA VAL A 367 6.66 17.14 0.24
C VAL A 367 6.31 15.87 1.00
N ALA A 368 6.92 14.75 0.62
CA ALA A 368 6.62 13.47 1.25
C ALA A 368 7.81 12.49 1.16
N LYS A 369 7.88 11.60 2.15
CA LYS A 369 8.83 10.49 2.21
C LYS A 369 8.15 9.21 1.73
N ILE A 370 8.78 8.51 0.78
CA ILE A 370 8.25 7.24 0.27
C ILE A 370 8.18 6.20 1.39
N LYS A 371 7.02 5.54 1.50
CA LYS A 371 6.79 4.38 2.37
C LYS A 371 6.90 3.08 1.58
N ARG A 372 6.31 3.03 0.37
CA ARG A 372 6.34 1.85 -0.50
C ARG A 372 6.13 2.23 -1.96
N VAL A 373 7.10 1.92 -2.83
CA VAL A 373 6.95 2.06 -4.29
C VAL A 373 6.08 0.93 -4.85
N ILE A 374 5.06 1.28 -5.62
CA ILE A 374 4.11 0.34 -6.24
C ILE A 374 4.38 0.20 -7.74
N MET A 375 4.63 1.33 -8.41
CA MET A 375 4.92 1.37 -9.83
C MET A 375 6.24 0.66 -10.16
N GLU A 376 6.34 0.12 -11.37
CA GLU A 376 7.60 -0.44 -11.86
C GLU A 376 8.56 0.66 -12.25
N ARG A 377 9.84 0.31 -12.18
CA ARG A 377 10.89 1.17 -12.70
C ARG A 377 10.78 1.20 -14.22
N ASP A 378 11.08 2.35 -14.80
CA ASP A 378 11.12 2.55 -16.24
C ASP A 378 9.78 2.37 -16.97
N THR A 379 8.65 2.29 -16.23
CA THR A 379 7.31 2.51 -16.81
C THR A 379 7.20 3.91 -17.43
N TYR A 380 7.89 4.89 -16.85
CA TYR A 380 8.09 6.22 -17.42
C TYR A 380 9.59 6.43 -17.69
N PRO A 381 9.99 7.20 -18.71
CA PRO A 381 11.39 7.39 -19.07
C PRO A 381 12.12 8.25 -18.02
N ARG A 382 13.43 8.09 -17.96
CA ARG A 382 14.31 8.91 -17.09
C ARG A 382 14.43 10.33 -17.68
N LYS A 383 13.51 11.22 -17.32
CA LYS A 383 13.54 12.64 -17.71
C LYS A 383 13.95 13.59 -16.58
N TRP A 384 14.49 13.04 -15.48
CA TRP A 384 15.00 13.86 -14.38
C TRP A 384 16.14 14.76 -14.86
N GLY A 385 16.09 16.04 -14.50
CA GLY A 385 17.11 17.02 -14.90
C GLY A 385 16.93 17.64 -16.29
N LEU A 386 15.72 17.60 -16.86
CA LEU A 386 15.34 18.31 -18.10
C LEU A 386 14.37 19.48 -17.87
N GLY A 387 14.07 19.82 -16.61
CA GLY A 387 13.25 21.00 -16.28
C GLY A 387 14.01 22.31 -16.52
N PRO A 388 13.34 23.48 -16.61
CA PRO A 388 13.96 24.75 -17.02
C PRO A 388 15.25 25.10 -16.25
N LYS A 389 15.21 25.06 -14.92
CA LYS A 389 16.40 25.29 -14.06
C LYS A 389 17.47 24.21 -14.21
N ALA A 390 17.09 22.94 -14.42
CA ALA A 390 18.06 21.85 -14.59
C ALA A 390 18.73 21.88 -15.97
N SER A 391 17.99 22.24 -17.01
CA SER A 391 18.49 22.49 -18.36
C SER A 391 19.39 23.73 -18.38
N GLN A 392 19.01 24.81 -17.71
CA GLN A 392 19.87 25.98 -17.48
C GLN A 392 21.16 25.61 -16.75
N LYS A 393 21.10 24.77 -15.69
CA LYS A 393 22.29 24.26 -15.00
C LYS A 393 23.20 23.49 -15.97
N LYS A 394 22.66 22.58 -16.78
CA LYS A 394 23.43 21.82 -17.78
C LYS A 394 24.04 22.73 -18.86
N MET A 395 23.29 23.73 -19.34
CA MET A 395 23.81 24.73 -20.28
C MET A 395 24.92 25.58 -19.67
N MET A 396 24.80 25.96 -18.40
CA MET A 396 25.86 26.70 -17.69
C MET A 396 27.12 25.86 -17.47
N ILE A 397 26.99 24.57 -17.18
CA ILE A 397 28.13 23.65 -17.12
C ILE A 397 28.81 23.55 -18.50
N GLN A 398 28.03 23.41 -19.58
CA GLN A 398 28.58 23.39 -20.95
C GLN A 398 29.27 24.70 -21.35
N LYS A 399 28.75 25.84 -20.89
CA LYS A 399 29.35 27.17 -21.12
C LYS A 399 30.52 27.49 -20.18
N GLY A 400 30.93 26.56 -19.30
CA GLY A 400 32.01 26.77 -18.33
C GLY A 400 31.68 27.74 -17.18
N LEU A 401 30.42 28.19 -17.08
CA LEU A 401 29.92 29.10 -16.04
C LEU A 401 29.68 28.37 -14.70
N LEU A 402 29.73 27.04 -14.69
CA LEU A 402 29.68 26.17 -13.52
C LEU A 402 30.73 25.05 -13.67
N ASP A 403 31.20 24.49 -12.56
CA ASP A 403 32.15 23.37 -12.61
C ASP A 403 31.52 22.06 -13.14
N LYS A 404 32.33 21.01 -13.32
CA LYS A 404 31.87 19.68 -13.79
C LYS A 404 30.81 19.03 -12.88
N HIS A 405 30.70 19.49 -11.63
CA HIS A 405 29.72 19.02 -10.65
C HIS A 405 28.54 19.99 -10.47
N GLY A 406 28.50 21.09 -11.24
CA GLY A 406 27.46 22.11 -11.19
C GLY A 406 27.52 23.04 -9.99
N LYS A 407 28.69 23.19 -9.36
CA LYS A 407 28.95 24.19 -8.31
C LYS A 407 29.39 25.53 -8.91
N PRO A 408 29.12 26.65 -8.22
CA PRO A 408 29.58 27.97 -8.64
C PRO A 408 31.10 28.04 -8.74
N ASN A 409 31.61 28.64 -9.82
CA ASN A 409 33.00 29.02 -10.03
C ASN A 409 33.13 30.56 -10.17
N GLY A 410 34.32 31.05 -10.51
CA GLY A 410 34.57 32.49 -10.71
C GLY A 410 33.70 33.13 -11.80
N SER A 411 33.21 32.34 -12.75
CA SER A 411 32.43 32.78 -13.91
C SER A 411 30.92 32.62 -13.72
N THR A 412 30.45 32.17 -12.56
CA THR A 412 29.01 31.97 -12.32
C THR A 412 28.28 33.30 -12.09
N PRO A 413 27.19 33.59 -12.83
CA PRO A 413 26.37 34.80 -12.64
C PRO A 413 25.86 34.97 -11.21
N ALA A 414 25.77 36.22 -10.73
CA ALA A 414 25.29 36.55 -9.39
C ALA A 414 23.87 36.03 -9.13
N ASP A 415 22.97 36.19 -10.10
CA ASP A 415 21.57 35.72 -10.05
C ASP A 415 21.46 34.21 -9.77
N TRP A 416 22.42 33.42 -10.25
CA TRP A 416 22.46 31.98 -9.99
C TRP A 416 22.98 31.67 -8.59
N LYS A 417 23.96 32.44 -8.08
CA LYS A 417 24.48 32.27 -6.72
C LYS A 417 23.43 32.57 -5.66
N GLU A 418 22.58 33.58 -5.89
CA GLU A 418 21.53 33.99 -4.96
C GLU A 418 20.24 33.16 -5.12
N GLY A 419 19.88 32.78 -6.35
CA GLY A 419 18.60 32.13 -6.65
C GLY A 419 18.63 30.60 -6.84
N TYR A 420 19.79 29.94 -6.74
CA TYR A 420 19.91 28.48 -6.89
C TYR A 420 20.25 27.79 -5.57
N VAL A 421 19.36 26.92 -5.11
CA VAL A 421 19.59 26.07 -3.93
C VAL A 421 19.75 24.61 -4.37
N ASP A 422 20.92 24.03 -4.07
CA ASP A 422 21.20 22.62 -4.32
C ASP A 422 20.77 21.76 -3.12
N TYR A 423 19.71 20.96 -3.32
CA TYR A 423 19.15 20.06 -2.29
C TYR A 423 19.78 18.67 -2.28
N SER A 424 20.76 18.40 -3.15
CA SER A 424 21.41 17.09 -3.24
C SER A 424 22.51 16.87 -2.20
N THR A 425 23.00 17.94 -1.56
CA THR A 425 24.05 17.87 -0.54
C THR A 425 23.51 18.21 0.85
N PRO A 426 23.83 17.43 1.91
CA PRO A 426 23.48 17.79 3.27
C PRO A 426 24.25 19.06 3.69
N LYS A 427 23.54 20.08 4.17
CA LYS A 427 24.17 21.32 4.67
C LYS A 427 25.06 21.02 5.87
N VAL A 428 26.38 21.16 5.70
CA VAL A 428 27.32 21.36 6.81
C VAL A 428 27.15 22.81 7.27
N LYS A 429 26.74 23.02 8.52
CA LYS A 429 26.69 24.36 9.12
C LYS A 429 28.13 24.88 9.25
N LYS A 430 28.47 25.97 8.53
CA LYS A 430 29.62 26.82 8.86
C LYS A 430 29.12 27.92 9.82
N SER A 431 29.68 27.95 11.02
CA SER A 431 29.60 29.09 11.94
C SER A 431 30.42 30.25 11.37
N GLY A 432 29.76 31.36 11.07
CA GLY A 432 30.42 32.62 10.68
C GLY A 432 30.40 33.60 11.85
N GLU A 433 31.58 34.17 12.11
CA GLU A 433 31.87 35.25 13.04
C GLU A 433 31.02 36.51 12.80
N VAL A 434 30.66 37.19 13.88
CA VAL A 434 30.32 38.62 13.89
C VAL A 434 31.25 39.30 14.88
N ALA A 435 31.88 40.37 14.44
CA ALA A 435 32.94 41.10 15.13
C ALA A 435 32.43 42.20 16.06
N GLY A 436 33.18 42.42 17.16
CA GLY A 436 33.34 43.70 17.88
C GLY A 436 33.05 43.67 19.39
N PRO A 437 33.72 44.48 20.26
CA PRO A 437 35.08 45.02 20.21
C PRO A 437 35.94 44.65 21.45
N THR A 438 37.18 45.13 21.41
CA THR A 438 38.40 44.95 22.25
C THR A 438 38.30 44.82 23.79
N ALA A 439 39.20 43.98 24.32
CA ALA A 439 39.46 43.64 25.73
C ALA A 439 40.14 44.76 26.57
N PRO A 440 40.32 44.53 27.90
CA PRO A 440 41.69 44.25 28.32
C PRO A 440 41.86 43.05 29.28
N LYS A 441 43.05 42.43 29.15
CA LYS A 441 43.61 41.30 29.89
C LYS A 441 43.72 41.52 31.41
N ARG A 442 43.43 40.48 32.21
CA ARG A 442 44.15 40.10 33.45
C ARG A 442 44.11 38.56 33.57
N LYS A 443 45.24 37.89 33.31
CA LYS A 443 46.23 37.33 34.25
C LYS A 443 45.69 36.17 35.10
N ARG A 444 46.34 35.04 34.87
CA ARG A 444 46.24 33.69 35.46
C ARG A 444 46.58 33.73 36.95
N ASP A 445 45.90 32.91 37.75
CA ASP A 445 46.48 32.24 38.91
C ASP A 445 45.81 30.87 39.12
N GLU A 446 46.67 29.88 39.40
CA GLU A 446 46.37 28.48 39.69
C GLU A 446 46.23 28.27 41.20
N SER A 447 45.25 27.47 41.61
CA SER A 447 45.24 26.51 42.74
C SER A 447 43.79 26.00 42.85
N GLY A 448 43.45 24.73 42.98
CA GLY A 448 44.17 23.50 43.26
C GLY A 448 43.22 22.60 44.08
N SER A 449 43.25 21.28 43.81
CA SER A 449 42.48 20.17 44.40
C SER A 449 41.08 19.91 43.79
N GLU A 450 40.94 19.02 42.80
CA GLU A 450 41.06 17.54 42.78
C GLU A 450 39.72 16.81 42.99
N SER A 451 39.17 16.28 41.90
CA SER A 451 38.82 14.86 41.77
C SER A 451 38.68 14.49 40.28
N ASP A 452 39.62 13.67 39.81
CA ASP A 452 39.80 13.03 38.50
C ASP A 452 38.53 12.41 37.88
N ALA A 453 38.21 12.60 36.58
CA ALA A 453 38.84 12.18 35.31
C ALA A 453 38.09 10.95 34.74
N ALA A 454 37.28 11.09 33.69
CA ALA A 454 37.61 11.30 32.27
C ALA A 454 37.51 9.99 31.48
N ALA A 455 36.71 10.06 30.43
CA ALA A 455 36.51 9.04 29.41
C ALA A 455 37.79 8.83 28.58
N ALA A 456 38.07 7.58 28.24
CA ALA A 456 38.98 7.21 27.16
C ALA A 456 38.20 6.50 26.03
N GLN A 457 38.52 6.91 24.82
CA GLN A 457 38.11 6.32 23.55
C GLN A 457 38.91 5.04 23.31
N ASP A 458 38.24 3.93 22.93
CA ASP A 458 38.90 2.70 22.50
C ASP A 458 39.03 2.63 20.96
N THR A 459 40.25 2.83 20.48
CA THR A 459 40.73 2.40 19.17
C THR A 459 41.09 0.92 19.20
N LYS A 460 40.38 0.08 18.44
CA LYS A 460 40.69 -1.36 18.29
C LYS A 460 41.74 -1.60 17.21
N THR A 461 42.85 -2.23 17.59
CA THR A 461 43.96 -2.69 16.72
C THR A 461 43.61 -3.99 15.98
N GLU A 462 44.38 -4.31 14.92
CA GLU A 462 44.15 -5.47 14.04
C GLU A 462 44.32 -6.84 14.72
N GLU A 463 45.00 -6.93 15.86
CA GLU A 463 45.19 -8.19 16.59
C GLU A 463 43.89 -8.68 17.25
N ASP A 464 43.04 -7.77 17.74
CA ASP A 464 41.74 -8.08 18.34
C ASP A 464 40.74 -8.70 17.34
N LYS A 465 40.87 -8.35 16.04
CA LYS A 465 40.04 -8.96 14.99
C LYS A 465 40.48 -10.39 14.67
N LYS A 466 41.76 -10.73 14.86
CA LYS A 466 42.32 -12.06 14.58
C LYS A 466 41.93 -13.05 15.67
N GLU A 467 41.95 -12.63 16.94
CA GLU A 467 41.55 -13.46 18.07
C GLU A 467 40.04 -13.78 18.05
N LYS A 468 39.21 -12.79 17.70
CA LYS A 468 37.74 -12.96 17.58
C LYS A 468 37.34 -13.89 16.43
N LYS A 469 38.16 -13.97 15.38
CA LYS A 469 37.96 -14.88 14.24
C LYS A 469 38.36 -16.32 14.57
N LYS A 470 39.37 -16.52 15.43
CA LYS A 470 39.81 -17.83 15.93
C LYS A 470 38.77 -18.44 16.88
N LYS A 471 38.27 -17.66 17.85
CA LYS A 471 37.16 -18.06 18.76
C LYS A 471 35.87 -18.42 18.02
N LYS A 472 35.57 -17.75 16.90
CA LYS A 472 34.38 -18.05 16.07
C LYS A 472 34.54 -19.34 15.23
N LYS A 473 35.77 -19.75 14.93
CA LYS A 473 36.08 -20.98 14.20
C LYS A 473 36.05 -22.21 15.13
N GLU A 474 36.57 -22.09 16.35
CA GLU A 474 36.49 -23.13 17.38
C GLU A 474 35.05 -23.40 17.85
N LYS A 475 34.25 -22.34 18.02
CA LYS A 475 32.83 -22.50 18.38
C LYS A 475 32.02 -23.20 17.29
N LYS A 476 32.44 -23.10 16.03
CA LYS A 476 31.79 -23.75 14.88
C LYS A 476 32.22 -25.21 14.70
N LEU A 477 33.41 -25.58 15.20
CA LEU A 477 33.89 -26.97 15.23
C LEU A 477 33.22 -27.76 16.37
N LYS A 478 33.09 -27.17 17.57
CA LYS A 478 32.36 -27.81 18.69
C LYS A 478 30.88 -28.09 18.39
N LEU A 479 30.21 -27.17 17.70
CA LEU A 479 28.81 -27.36 17.26
C LEU A 479 28.64 -28.41 16.15
N ALA A 480 29.72 -28.76 15.43
CA ALA A 480 29.69 -29.82 14.43
C ALA A 480 30.00 -31.20 15.04
N GLU A 481 30.72 -31.24 16.15
CA GLU A 481 31.04 -32.45 16.92
C GLU A 481 29.84 -32.91 17.77
N GLU A 482 29.09 -31.97 18.39
CA GLU A 482 27.84 -32.27 19.09
C GLU A 482 26.72 -32.76 18.16
N ALA A 483 26.70 -32.30 16.90
CA ALA A 483 25.70 -32.74 15.91
C ALA A 483 25.98 -34.14 15.33
N ALA A 484 27.16 -34.72 15.57
CA ALA A 484 27.53 -36.06 15.12
C ALA A 484 27.33 -37.14 16.21
N ALA A 485 27.00 -36.75 17.44
CA ALA A 485 26.87 -37.66 18.59
C ALA A 485 25.41 -38.08 18.91
N GLU A 486 24.40 -37.55 18.22
CA GLU A 486 22.99 -37.95 18.38
C GLU A 486 22.41 -38.48 17.06
N ALA A 487 22.60 -39.77 16.82
CA ALA A 487 21.74 -40.56 15.92
C ALA A 487 21.59 -41.98 16.51
N PRO A 488 20.37 -42.50 16.68
CA PRO A 488 20.15 -43.83 17.24
C PRO A 488 20.42 -44.93 16.20
N ALA A 489 20.88 -46.07 16.70
CA ALA A 489 21.05 -47.33 15.98
C ALA A 489 19.70 -48.06 15.84
N GLU A 490 19.43 -48.64 14.67
CA GLU A 490 18.60 -49.84 14.51
C GLU A 490 18.83 -50.47 13.12
N GLU A 491 18.51 -51.75 13.03
CA GLU A 491 19.21 -52.85 12.35
C GLU A 491 19.02 -53.03 10.82
N GLU A 492 19.87 -53.90 10.31
CA GLU A 492 20.11 -54.35 8.93
C GLU A 492 18.92 -55.07 8.27
N THR A 493 18.77 -54.90 6.94
CA THR A 493 18.72 -56.02 5.97
C THR A 493 18.85 -55.51 4.52
N GLU A 494 19.45 -56.37 3.70
CA GLU A 494 20.05 -56.18 2.37
C GLU A 494 19.15 -55.57 1.29
N VAL A 495 19.71 -54.71 0.41
CA VAL A 495 19.86 -54.98 -1.05
C VAL A 495 21.02 -54.12 -1.59
N THR A 496 22.10 -54.79 -1.98
CA THR A 496 23.26 -54.26 -2.69
C THR A 496 22.99 -53.97 -4.18
N GLU A 497 23.84 -53.12 -4.76
CA GLU A 497 23.96 -52.78 -6.19
C GLU A 497 22.93 -51.82 -6.81
N SER A 498 23.24 -50.51 -6.79
CA SER A 498 22.98 -49.59 -7.93
C SER A 498 23.34 -48.11 -7.70
N ALA A 499 24.29 -47.76 -6.82
CA ALA A 499 24.69 -46.36 -6.62
C ALA A 499 26.18 -46.04 -6.84
N LYS A 500 27.02 -47.04 -7.16
CA LYS A 500 28.46 -46.84 -7.38
C LYS A 500 28.85 -46.41 -8.80
N LYS A 501 27.88 -46.17 -9.71
CA LYS A 501 28.16 -45.88 -11.14
C LYS A 501 27.80 -44.48 -11.65
N LYS A 502 27.31 -43.54 -10.81
CA LYS A 502 26.93 -42.17 -11.27
C LYS A 502 27.69 -41.00 -10.65
N LYS A 503 28.57 -41.23 -9.66
CA LYS A 503 29.39 -40.17 -9.04
C LYS A 503 30.84 -40.11 -9.53
N LYS A 504 31.20 -40.94 -10.52
CA LYS A 504 32.51 -40.95 -11.20
C LYS A 504 32.46 -40.37 -12.63
N LYS A 505 31.44 -39.54 -12.93
CA LYS A 505 31.23 -38.95 -14.27
C LYS A 505 30.76 -37.48 -14.18
N LYS A 506 31.49 -36.64 -13.44
CA LYS A 506 31.39 -35.16 -13.56
C LYS A 506 32.60 -34.40 -13.02
N LYS A 507 33.77 -35.04 -12.95
CA LYS A 507 35.04 -34.41 -12.55
C LYS A 507 36.19 -34.76 -13.51
N SER A 508 35.86 -34.98 -14.78
CA SER A 508 36.77 -35.33 -15.88
C SER A 508 36.14 -34.96 -17.23
N LYS A 509 35.79 -33.68 -17.40
CA LYS A 509 35.48 -33.04 -18.68
C LYS A 509 35.78 -31.54 -18.50
N ASP A 510 37.08 -31.25 -18.43
CA ASP A 510 37.75 -30.01 -18.82
C ASP A 510 39.22 -30.21 -18.38
N ALA A 511 40.14 -30.30 -19.35
CA ALA A 511 41.48 -30.92 -19.34
C ALA A 511 41.42 -32.45 -19.53
N GLU A 512 41.85 -33.06 -20.63
CA GLU A 512 42.64 -32.61 -21.77
C GLU A 512 42.25 -33.45 -23.00
N ALA A 513 42.21 -32.82 -24.17
CA ALA A 513 42.65 -33.48 -25.39
C ALA A 513 44.18 -33.64 -25.25
N GLY A 514 44.68 -34.86 -25.36
CA GLY A 514 46.11 -35.17 -25.30
C GLY A 514 46.37 -36.55 -24.69
N SER A 515 46.72 -37.51 -25.56
CA SER A 515 47.46 -38.77 -25.34
C SER A 515 47.99 -39.02 -23.92
N GLU A 516 47.85 -40.18 -23.27
CA GLU A 516 47.92 -41.59 -23.73
C GLU A 516 46.92 -42.50 -23.00
#